data_AF-J2ZQV2-F1
#
_entry.id   AF-J2ZQV2-F1
#
_cell.length_a   1.000
_cell.length_b   1.000
_cell.length_c   1.000
_cell.angle_alpha   90.00
_cell.angle_beta   90.00
_cell.angle_gamma   90.00
#
_symmetry.space_group_name_H-M   'P 1'
#
loop_
_entity.id
_entity.type
_entity.pdbx_description
1 polymer ?
#
loop_
_entity_poly.entity_id
_entity_poly.type
_entity_poly.pdbx_seq_one_letter_code
_entity_poly.pdbx_strand_id
1 'polypeptide(L)' 'MFEKLRIREHMEVATSTGQHVGTVDDVKDDQIKLTRTDSADGAHHYIAFENVDKIEDNRVYLKEGTPIPMGVGAN' A
#
# COMPACT_ATOMS: atom_id res chain seq x y z
N MET A 1 6.76 9.90 14.27
CA MET A 1 6.20 8.64 14.79
C MET A 1 4.83 8.46 14.15
N PHE A 2 4.76 7.88 12.95
CA PHE A 2 3.47 7.63 12.29
C PHE A 2 2.76 6.52 13.07
N GLU A 3 1.55 6.80 13.51
CA GLU A 3 0.76 5.87 14.30
C GLU A 3 0.33 4.70 13.40
N LYS A 4 0.98 3.54 13.57
CA LYS A 4 0.70 2.28 12.87
C LYS A 4 -0.79 1.91 12.83
N LEU A 5 -1.54 2.38 13.83
CA LEU A 5 -2.98 2.16 14.03
C LEU A 5 -3.88 2.91 13.02
N ARG A 6 -3.33 3.80 12.18
CA ARG A 6 -4.11 4.57 11.22
C ARG A 6 -4.38 3.83 9.91
N ILE A 7 -3.57 2.82 9.58
CA ILE A 7 -3.81 1.99 8.39
C ILE A 7 -4.90 0.97 8.72
N ARG A 8 -5.90 0.88 7.86
CA ARG A 8 -7.05 -0.01 7.97
C ARG A 8 -7.20 -0.80 6.69
N GLU A 9 -7.87 -1.94 6.79
CA GLU A 9 -8.42 -2.66 5.64
C GLU A 9 -9.25 -1.71 4.75
N HIS A 10 -9.26 -2.00 3.45
CA HIS A 10 -9.89 -1.22 2.38
C HIS A 10 -9.30 0.17 2.10
N MET A 11 -8.24 0.60 2.80
CA MET A 11 -7.55 1.84 2.45
C MET A 11 -6.80 1.69 1.14
N GLU A 12 -6.71 2.78 0.39
CA GLU A 12 -5.95 2.80 -0.84
C GLU A 12 -4.47 3.07 -0.54
N VAL A 13 -3.57 2.41 -1.27
CA VAL A 13 -2.13 2.61 -1.22
C VAL A 13 -1.68 3.29 -2.52
N ALA A 14 -0.97 4.39 -2.36
CA ALA A 14 -0.42 5.19 -3.45
C ALA A 14 1.07 5.44 -3.23
N THR A 15 1.79 5.72 -4.31
CA THR A 15 3.19 6.14 -4.25
C THR A 15 3.30 7.57 -3.69
N SER A 16 4.53 8.01 -3.39
CA SER A 16 4.85 9.43 -3.09
C SER A 16 4.32 10.39 -4.17
N THR A 17 4.25 9.94 -5.43
CA THR A 17 3.74 10.72 -6.56
C THR A 17 2.21 10.71 -6.69
N GLY A 18 1.51 9.98 -5.82
CA GLY A 18 0.05 9.82 -5.86
C GLY A 18 -0.46 8.78 -6.86
N GLN A 19 0.43 7.98 -7.47
CA GLN A 19 0.03 6.89 -8.34
C GLN A 19 -0.56 5.76 -7.51
N HIS A 20 -1.73 5.27 -7.92
CA HIS A 20 -2.38 4.13 -7.29
C HIS A 20 -1.51 2.86 -7.41
N VAL A 21 -1.24 2.22 -6.28
CA VAL A 21 -0.46 0.98 -6.18
C VAL A 21 -1.39 -0.19 -5.93
N GLY A 22 -2.31 -0.05 -4.99
CA GLY A 22 -3.30 -1.07 -4.71
C GLY A 22 -4.14 -0.74 -3.48
N THR A 23 -4.87 -1.73 -2.97
CA THR A 23 -5.78 -1.56 -1.82
C THR A 23 -5.38 -2.50 -0.70
N VAL A 24 -5.41 -2.01 0.54
CA VAL A 24 -5.12 -2.79 1.75
C VAL A 24 -6.18 -3.86 1.95
N ASP A 25 -5.76 -5.12 1.93
CA ASP A 25 -6.55 -6.29 2.31
C ASP A 25 -6.47 -6.53 3.82
N ASP A 26 -5.25 -6.50 4.36
CA ASP A 26 -4.99 -6.77 5.78
C ASP A 26 -3.64 -6.14 6.20
N VAL A 27 -3.43 -5.93 7.50
CA VAL A 27 -2.14 -5.47 8.03
C VAL A 27 -1.68 -6.46 9.08
N LYS A 28 -0.58 -7.18 8.79
CA LYS A 28 -0.02 -8.21 9.67
C LYS A 28 1.49 -8.09 9.73
N ASP A 29 2.05 -8.25 10.94
CA ASP A 29 3.50 -8.30 11.16
C ASP A 29 4.25 -7.07 10.59
N ASP A 30 3.69 -5.87 10.79
CA ASP A 30 4.23 -4.63 10.20
C ASP A 30 4.30 -4.66 8.64
N GLN A 31 3.51 -5.52 7.99
CA GLN A 31 3.36 -5.57 6.55
C GLN A 31 1.92 -5.29 6.16
N ILE A 32 1.77 -4.49 5.10
CA ILE A 32 0.51 -4.15 4.47
C ILE A 32 0.30 -5.16 3.35
N LYS A 33 -0.69 -6.02 3.53
CA LYS A 33 -1.13 -6.96 2.49
C LYS A 33 -2.04 -6.22 1.53
N LEU A 34 -1.70 -6.26 0.25
CA LEU A 34 -2.52 -5.74 -0.82
C LEU A 34 -3.49 -6.82 -1.32
N THR A 35 -4.67 -6.40 -1.72
CA THR A 35 -5.63 -7.29 -2.36
C THR A 35 -5.14 -7.68 -3.76
N ARG A 36 -5.26 -8.97 -4.06
CA ARG A 36 -4.97 -9.51 -5.39
C ARG A 36 -5.90 -9.00 -6.48
N THR A 37 -7.10 -8.53 -6.12
CA THR A 37 -8.09 -8.05 -7.10
C THR A 37 -7.71 -6.72 -7.73
N ASP A 38 -6.86 -5.96 -7.04
CA ASP A 38 -6.38 -4.64 -7.41
C ASP A 38 -4.94 -4.71 -7.95
N SER A 39 -4.42 -5.93 -8.07
CA SER A 39 -3.12 -6.24 -8.64
C SER A 39 -3.33 -6.81 -10.04
N ALA A 40 -2.61 -6.28 -11.02
CA ALA A 40 -2.64 -6.71 -12.41
C ALA A 40 -2.19 -8.17 -12.60
N ASP A 41 -1.30 -8.65 -11.73
CA ASP A 41 -0.80 -10.03 -11.75
C ASP A 41 -1.75 -11.03 -11.04
N GLY A 42 -2.78 -10.53 -10.34
CA GLY A 42 -3.70 -11.38 -9.58
C GLY A 42 -3.08 -12.05 -8.35
N ALA A 43 -1.92 -11.57 -7.89
CA ALA A 43 -1.22 -12.04 -6.71
C ALA A 43 -1.41 -11.10 -5.50
N HIS A 44 -1.23 -11.63 -4.28
CA HIS A 44 -1.16 -10.80 -3.08
C HIS A 44 0.22 -10.19 -2.96
N HIS A 45 0.30 -8.87 -2.99
CA HIS A 45 1.54 -8.14 -2.76
C HIS A 45 1.63 -7.70 -1.31
N TYR A 46 2.85 -7.55 -0.82
CA TYR A 46 3.11 -7.12 0.56
C TYR A 46 4.04 -5.92 0.52
N ILE A 47 3.67 -4.87 1.22
CA ILE A 47 4.48 -3.67 1.39
C ILE A 47 4.87 -3.57 2.85
N ALA A 48 6.16 -3.47 3.13
CA ALA A 48 6.62 -3.25 4.50
C ALA A 48 6.14 -1.87 5.00
N PHE A 49 5.63 -1.80 6.23
CA PHE A 49 5.15 -0.56 6.83
C PHE A 49 6.24 0.52 6.90
N GLU A 50 7.50 0.13 6.99
CA GLU A 50 8.64 1.05 6.94
C GLU A 50 8.69 1.90 5.66
N ASN A 51 8.07 1.43 4.58
CA ASN A 51 7.97 2.16 3.32
C ASN A 51 6.81 3.15 3.29
N VAL A 52 5.99 3.24 4.34
CA VAL A 52 4.95 4.25 4.46
C VAL A 52 5.58 5.59 4.82
N ASP A 53 5.28 6.61 4.02
CA ASP A 53 5.68 7.99 4.26
C ASP A 53 4.63 8.71 5.10
N LYS A 54 3.36 8.67 4.68
CA LYS A 54 2.24 9.33 5.35
C LYS A 54 0.89 8.70 5.02
N ILE A 55 -0.15 9.10 5.76
CA ILE A 55 -1.53 8.65 5.56
C ILE A 55 -2.41 9.89 5.52
N GLU A 56 -3.07 10.14 4.39
CA GLU A 56 -3.94 11.31 4.15
C GLU A 56 -5.17 10.88 3.35
N ASP A 57 -6.34 11.45 3.63
CA ASP A 57 -7.59 11.20 2.87
C ASP A 57 -7.96 9.72 2.66
N ASN A 58 -7.81 8.88 3.70
CA ASN A 58 -7.96 7.42 3.61
C ASN A 58 -7.02 6.72 2.60
N ARG A 59 -5.94 7.39 2.19
CA ARG A 59 -4.85 6.85 1.36
C ARG A 59 -3.55 6.76 2.14
N VAL A 60 -2.83 5.66 1.92
CA VAL A 60 -1.48 5.41 2.41
C VAL A 60 -0.49 5.82 1.32
N TYR A 61 0.38 6.77 1.61
CA TYR A 61 1.43 7.22 0.71
C TYR A 61 2.74 6.54 1.06
N LEU A 62 3.36 5.91 0.07
CA LEU A 62 4.66 5.27 0.21
C LEU A 62 5.80 6.28 0.01
N LYS A 63 6.96 5.96 0.59
CA LYS A 63 8.20 6.71 0.44
C LYS A 63 8.66 6.69 -1.01
N GLU A 64 9.30 7.79 -1.40
CA GLU A 64 9.93 7.88 -2.71
C GLU A 64 11.06 6.83 -2.83
N GLY A 65 11.09 6.10 -3.95
CA GLY A 65 12.04 5.01 -4.15
C GLY A 65 11.62 3.67 -3.54
N THR A 66 10.41 3.54 -2.97
CA THR A 66 9.87 2.23 -2.58
C THR A 66 9.79 1.32 -3.81
N PRO A 67 10.40 0.12 -3.79
CA PRO A 67 10.31 -0.81 -4.91
C PRO A 67 8.88 -1.34 -5.01
N ILE A 68 8.15 -0.80 -5.98
CA ILE A 68 6.81 -1.25 -6.32
C ILE A 68 6.93 -2.55 -7.13
N PRO A 69 6.35 -3.68 -6.67
CA PRO A 69 6.45 -4.94 -7.40
C PRO A 69 5.81 -4.80 -8.79
N MET A 70 6.43 -5.39 -9.82
CA MET A 70 5.83 -5.40 -11.16
C MET A 70 4.49 -6.13 -11.09
N GLY A 71 3.43 -5.52 -11.63
CA GLY A 71 2.08 -6.08 -11.60
C GLY A 71 1.14 -5.49 -10.55
N VAL A 72 1.52 -4.44 -9.82
CA VAL A 72 0.59 -3.62 -9.01
C VAL A 72 0.33 -2.28 -9.68
N GLY A 73 -0.84 -1.69 -9.45
CA GLY A 73 -1.24 -0.41 -10.05
C GLY A 73 -1.82 -0.55 -11.45
N ALA A 74 -2.87 -1.36 -11.62
CA ALA A 74 -3.69 -1.36 -12.83
C ALA A 74 -5.05 -0.73 -12.57
N ASN A 75 -5.20 0.52 -12.99
CA ASN A 75 -6.49 1.11 -13.33
C ASN A 75 -6.32 1.92 -14.61
#